data_AF-A0A2D4N960-F1
#
_entry.id   AF-A0A2D4N960-F1
#
_cell.length_a   1.000
_cell.length_b   1.000
_cell.length_c   1.000
_cell.angle_alpha   90.00
_cell.angle_beta   90.00
_cell.angle_gamma   90.00
#
_symmetry.space_group_name_H-M   'P 1'
#
loop_
_entity.id
_entity.type
_entity.pdbx_description
1 polymer ?
#
loop_
_entity_poly.entity_id
_entity_poly.type
_entity_poly.pdbx_seq_one_letter_code
_entity_poly.pdbx_strand_id
1 'polypeptide(L)'
;VLLHLEEKSYIEGFVGLRQGALVAVTVADPVRVAKYLTSEFYSLNYSLRQRMDILDVLAVSAQELSQPASSLSKSNASHPSIQIISHNSSSPDWKKVVEQRVRSKTRRFAKGRSQAEQLGTPNQFAPIAGHFFFPLLQNFDRPLTTFDLLGDDHLVLGRLVHTLAILMYFALHAVVTPAMGKALLEFVWALRFHTDTYVRHGLLSSVSSILLSVPA
;
A
#
# COMPACT_ATOMS: atom_id res chain seq x y z
N VAL A 1 22.06 -9.53 -0.78
CA VAL A 1 21.05 -8.45 -0.75
C VAL A 1 20.17 -8.58 -1.98
N LEU A 2 18.85 -8.76 -1.83
CA LEU A 2 17.91 -9.02 -2.94
C LEU A 2 17.89 -7.95 -4.04
N LEU A 3 18.16 -6.69 -3.67
CA LEU A 3 18.22 -5.54 -4.58
C LEU A 3 19.30 -5.68 -5.67
N HIS A 4 20.39 -6.37 -5.37
CA HIS A 4 21.51 -6.61 -6.30
C HIS A 4 21.42 -7.99 -6.98
N LEU A 5 20.32 -8.71 -6.79
CA LEU A 5 20.19 -10.05 -7.35
C LEU A 5 19.96 -9.94 -8.86
N GLU A 6 20.90 -10.51 -9.61
CA GLU A 6 20.87 -10.61 -11.07
C GLU A 6 20.55 -12.03 -11.51
N GLU A 7 19.90 -12.14 -12.66
CA GLU A 7 19.54 -13.41 -13.28
C GLU A 7 20.78 -14.02 -13.96
N LYS A 8 21.45 -14.96 -13.28
CA LYS A 8 22.62 -15.67 -13.82
C LYS A 8 22.26 -16.90 -14.65
N SER A 9 21.02 -17.36 -14.51
CA SER A 9 20.44 -18.52 -15.18
C SER A 9 18.98 -18.21 -15.45
N TYR A 10 18.44 -18.66 -16.58
CA TYR A 10 17.04 -18.42 -16.92
C TYR A 10 16.12 -18.98 -15.83
N ILE A 11 15.36 -18.09 -15.19
CA ILE A 11 14.31 -18.40 -14.23
C ILE A 11 13.05 -17.68 -14.72
N GLU A 12 12.03 -18.46 -15.07
CA GLU A 12 10.76 -17.89 -15.49
C GLU A 12 10.20 -16.94 -14.43
N GLY A 13 9.89 -15.69 -14.83
CA GLY A 13 9.35 -14.69 -13.92
C GLY A 13 10.34 -14.16 -12.87
N PHE A 14 11.66 -14.32 -13.06
CA PHE A 14 12.69 -13.89 -12.11
C PHE A 14 12.47 -12.48 -11.54
N VAL A 15 12.18 -11.50 -12.41
CA VAL A 15 11.96 -10.10 -12.00
C VAL A 15 10.79 -9.98 -11.02
N GLY A 16 9.68 -10.66 -11.32
CA GLY A 16 8.49 -10.67 -10.46
C GLY A 16 8.74 -11.39 -9.14
N LEU A 17 9.48 -12.50 -9.15
CA LEU A 17 9.88 -13.22 -7.93
C LEU A 17 10.79 -12.36 -7.04
N ARG A 18 11.76 -11.66 -7.65
CA ARG A 18 12.67 -10.76 -6.93
C ARG A 18 11.91 -9.59 -6.32
N GLN A 19 11.01 -8.96 -7.06
CA GLN A 19 10.17 -7.87 -6.55
C GLN A 19 9.25 -8.36 -5.44
N GLY A 20 8.56 -9.49 -5.63
CA GLY A 20 7.69 -10.09 -4.61
C GLY A 20 8.45 -10.44 -3.34
N ALA A 21 9.67 -10.96 -3.45
CA ALA A 21 10.53 -11.22 -2.29
C ALA A 21 10.95 -9.92 -1.58
N LEU A 22 11.31 -8.86 -2.33
CA LEU A 22 11.62 -7.55 -1.77
C LEU A 22 10.42 -6.92 -1.06
N VAL A 23 9.23 -7.02 -1.65
CA VAL A 23 7.98 -6.54 -1.06
C VAL A 23 7.66 -7.32 0.20
N ALA A 24 7.72 -8.66 0.17
CA ALA A 24 7.46 -9.50 1.33
C ALA A 24 8.41 -9.21 2.50
N VAL A 25 9.71 -9.01 2.22
CA VAL A 25 10.69 -8.60 3.24
C VAL A 25 10.38 -7.20 3.79
N THR A 26 9.98 -6.27 2.92
CA THR A 26 9.60 -4.91 3.34
C THR A 26 8.33 -4.91 4.17
N VAL A 27 7.34 -5.76 3.87
CA VAL A 27 6.12 -5.88 4.69
C VAL A 27 6.41 -6.55 6.04
N ALA A 28 7.36 -7.51 6.08
CA ALA A 28 7.75 -8.18 7.31
C ALA A 28 8.54 -7.30 8.30
N ASP A 29 9.41 -6.41 7.79
CA ASP A 29 10.19 -5.48 8.61
C ASP A 29 10.27 -4.06 7.98
N PRO A 30 9.13 -3.33 7.98
CA PRO A 30 8.96 -2.14 7.15
C PRO A 30 9.90 -1.00 7.51
N VAL A 31 10.16 -0.78 8.80
CA VAL A 31 10.99 0.34 9.22
C VAL A 31 12.46 0.12 8.84
N ARG A 32 13.00 -1.09 9.09
CA ARG A 32 14.41 -1.37 8.76
C ARG A 32 14.64 -1.42 7.27
N VAL A 33 13.73 -2.05 6.52
CA VAL A 33 13.87 -2.22 5.08
C VAL A 33 13.60 -0.92 4.33
N ALA A 34 12.60 -0.12 4.73
CA ALA A 34 12.39 1.21 4.13
C ALA A 34 13.60 2.12 4.36
N LYS A 35 14.19 2.13 5.56
CA LYS A 35 15.42 2.89 5.83
C LYS A 35 16.57 2.44 4.93
N TYR A 36 16.74 1.13 4.74
CA TYR A 36 17.75 0.59 3.83
C TYR A 36 17.48 1.04 2.38
N LEU A 37 16.30 0.76 1.84
CA LEU A 37 15.94 1.05 0.46
C LEU A 37 16.02 2.54 0.13
N THR A 38 15.52 3.41 1.01
CA THR A 38 15.60 4.86 0.81
C THR A 38 17.02 5.40 0.90
N SER A 39 17.90 4.78 1.68
CA SER A 39 19.33 5.11 1.68
C SER A 39 20.02 4.70 0.37
N GLU A 40 19.69 3.53 -0.17
CA GLU A 40 20.24 3.05 -1.44
C GLU A 40 19.71 3.82 -2.64
N PHE A 41 18.49 4.37 -2.55
CA PHE A 41 17.95 5.26 -3.57
C PHE A 41 18.82 6.51 -3.80
N TYR A 42 19.61 6.93 -2.80
CA TYR A 42 20.54 8.06 -2.89
C TYR A 42 22.02 7.66 -2.79
N SER A 43 22.35 6.36 -2.84
CA SER A 43 23.73 5.89 -2.77
C SER A 43 24.40 5.81 -4.15
N LEU A 44 25.73 5.78 -4.18
CA LEU A 44 26.52 5.65 -5.41
C LEU A 44 26.42 4.23 -5.98
N ASN A 45 26.71 4.08 -7.28
CA ASN A 45 26.83 2.79 -7.98
C ASN A 45 25.52 2.00 -8.17
N TYR A 46 24.38 2.69 -8.24
CA TYR A 46 23.10 2.09 -8.63
C TYR A 46 22.65 2.58 -10.00
N SER A 47 22.15 1.66 -10.81
CA SER A 47 21.51 1.98 -12.09
C SER A 47 20.15 2.65 -11.88
N LEU A 48 19.71 3.44 -12.87
CA LEU A 48 18.36 4.04 -12.83
C LEU A 48 17.27 2.96 -12.70
N ARG A 49 17.44 1.80 -13.33
CA ARG A 49 16.53 0.65 -13.18
C ARG A 49 16.42 0.19 -11.72
N GLN A 50 17.53 0.04 -11.02
CA GLN A 50 17.48 -0.35 -9.60
C GLN A 50 16.83 0.72 -8.74
N ARG A 51 17.02 2.00 -9.04
CA ARG A 51 16.31 3.10 -8.35
C ARG A 51 14.81 3.05 -8.60
N MET A 52 14.38 2.73 -9.82
CA MET A 52 12.98 2.47 -10.12
C MET A 52 12.45 1.27 -9.34
N ASP A 53 13.19 0.15 -9.32
CA ASP A 53 12.81 -1.05 -8.56
C ASP A 53 12.63 -0.74 -7.06
N ILE A 54 13.48 0.11 -6.48
CA ILE A 54 13.35 0.58 -5.09
C ILE A 54 12.02 1.32 -4.89
N LEU A 55 11.73 2.31 -5.75
CA LEU A 55 10.51 3.11 -5.66
C LEU A 55 9.25 2.25 -5.84
N ASP A 56 9.32 1.24 -6.70
CA ASP A 56 8.24 0.29 -6.94
C ASP A 56 7.98 -0.60 -5.73
N VAL A 57 9.04 -1.15 -5.12
CA VAL A 57 8.93 -1.95 -3.89
C VAL A 57 8.33 -1.12 -2.76
N LEU A 58 8.80 0.11 -2.54
CA LEU A 58 8.26 0.97 -1.48
C LEU A 58 6.78 1.29 -1.69
N ALA A 59 6.36 1.56 -2.93
CA ALA A 59 4.96 1.83 -3.27
C ALA A 59 4.06 0.60 -3.05
N VAL A 60 4.47 -0.57 -3.55
CA VAL A 60 3.70 -1.82 -3.43
C VAL A 60 3.62 -2.27 -1.97
N SER A 61 4.71 -2.18 -1.21
CA SER A 61 4.69 -2.51 0.21
C SER A 61 3.79 -1.59 1.02
N ALA A 62 3.79 -0.28 0.73
CA ALA A 62 2.87 0.66 1.37
C ALA A 62 1.41 0.31 1.05
N GLN A 63 1.12 -0.09 -0.20
CA GLN A 63 -0.19 -0.57 -0.59
C GLN A 63 -0.60 -1.80 0.23
N GLU A 64 0.24 -2.84 0.29
CA GLU A 64 -0.04 -4.06 1.04
C GLU A 64 -0.26 -3.81 2.54
N LEU A 65 0.53 -2.92 3.15
CA LEU A 65 0.40 -2.53 4.56
C LEU A 65 -0.84 -1.67 4.82
N SER A 66 -1.32 -0.92 3.83
CA SER A 66 -2.49 -0.06 3.96
C SER A 66 -3.82 -0.78 3.77
N GLN A 67 -3.82 -1.87 2.99
CA GLN A 67 -5.04 -2.61 2.73
C GLN A 67 -5.49 -3.33 4.00
N PRO A 68 -6.79 -3.26 4.35
CA PRO A 68 -7.31 -4.15 5.36
C PRO A 68 -7.05 -5.57 4.87
N ALA A 69 -6.59 -6.47 5.77
CA ALA A 69 -6.35 -7.86 5.43
C ALA A 69 -7.64 -8.51 4.91
N SER A 70 -7.94 -8.30 3.63
CA SER A 70 -8.96 -9.03 2.92
C SER A 70 -8.43 -10.45 2.94
N SER A 71 -9.22 -11.33 3.58
CA SER A 71 -8.88 -12.72 3.80
C SER A 71 -8.12 -13.26 2.59
N LEU A 72 -6.82 -13.51 2.76
CA LEU A 72 -6.05 -14.34 1.84
C LEU A 72 -6.94 -15.54 1.54
N SER A 73 -7.43 -15.62 0.31
CA SER A 73 -7.98 -16.79 -0.36
C SER A 73 -8.27 -17.97 0.58
N LYS A 74 -9.46 -17.99 1.20
CA LYS A 74 -10.10 -19.29 1.38
C LYS A 74 -10.43 -19.75 -0.03
N SER A 75 -9.55 -20.56 -0.59
CA SER A 75 -9.81 -21.35 -1.79
C SER A 75 -11.21 -21.95 -1.65
N ASN A 76 -12.14 -21.47 -2.48
CA ASN A 76 -13.42 -22.13 -2.69
C ASN A 76 -13.15 -23.42 -3.46
N ALA A 77 -12.69 -24.44 -2.74
CA ALA A 77 -12.78 -25.82 -3.20
C ALA A 77 -14.25 -26.24 -3.07
N SER A 78 -14.94 -26.25 -4.20
CA SER A 78 -16.25 -26.86 -4.37
C SER A 78 -16.18 -28.39 -4.15
N HIS A 79 -16.69 -28.84 -3.00
CA HIS A 79 -17.44 -30.09 -2.70
C HIS A 79 -16.79 -31.49 -2.93
N PRO A 80 -17.09 -32.49 -2.07
CA PRO A 80 -18.35 -33.21 -2.14
C PRO A 80 -19.08 -33.38 -0.80
N SER A 81 -20.40 -33.41 -0.90
CA SER A 81 -21.34 -33.89 0.11
C SER A 81 -21.14 -35.37 0.45
N ILE A 82 -21.14 -35.69 1.74
CA ILE A 82 -21.63 -36.99 2.24
C ILE A 82 -22.76 -36.65 3.22
N GLN A 83 -23.99 -36.99 2.82
CA GLN A 83 -25.13 -37.01 3.72
C GLN A 83 -24.93 -38.19 4.69
N ILE A 84 -24.50 -37.90 5.92
CA ILE A 84 -24.67 -38.84 7.01
C ILE A 84 -25.92 -38.40 7.75
N ILE A 85 -27.01 -39.14 7.49
CA ILE A 85 -28.19 -39.15 8.35
C ILE A 85 -27.69 -39.60 9.73
N SER A 86 -27.70 -38.69 10.71
CA SER A 86 -27.61 -39.08 12.12
C SER A 86 -28.51 -38.20 12.98
N HIS A 87 -29.39 -38.94 13.64
CA HIS A 87 -30.47 -38.62 14.56
C HIS A 87 -30.24 -37.54 15.66
N ASN A 88 -31.34 -36.81 15.91
CA ASN A 88 -31.80 -36.20 17.16
C ASN A 88 -30.77 -35.64 18.16
N SER A 89 -30.38 -34.38 17.96
CA SER A 89 -30.18 -33.46 19.09
C SER A 89 -31.34 -32.46 19.11
N SER A 90 -32.26 -32.66 20.06
CA SER A 90 -33.37 -31.76 20.37
C SER A 90 -32.85 -30.33 20.59
N SER A 91 -32.96 -29.49 19.56
CA SER A 91 -32.98 -28.04 19.77
C SER A 91 -34.19 -27.75 20.65
N PRO A 92 -34.07 -27.02 21.78
CA PRO A 92 -35.19 -26.86 22.69
C PRO A 92 -36.36 -26.19 21.95
N ASP A 93 -37.48 -26.89 21.90
CA ASP A 93 -38.63 -26.62 21.03
C ASP A 93 -39.20 -25.20 21.23
N TRP A 94 -39.05 -24.67 22.45
CA TRP A 94 -39.42 -23.29 22.78
C TRP A 94 -38.68 -22.25 21.95
N LYS A 95 -37.43 -22.50 21.53
CA LYS A 95 -36.62 -21.52 20.80
C LYS A 95 -37.17 -21.30 19.38
N LYS A 96 -37.62 -22.38 18.72
CA LYS A 96 -38.31 -22.32 17.42
C LYS A 96 -39.65 -21.62 17.54
N VAL A 97 -40.42 -21.93 18.59
CA VAL A 97 -41.72 -21.30 18.85
C VAL A 97 -41.57 -19.80 19.13
N VAL A 98 -40.55 -19.40 19.88
CA VAL A 98 -40.26 -17.99 20.16
C VAL A 98 -39.79 -17.26 18.90
N GLU A 99 -38.87 -17.83 18.12
CA GLU A 99 -38.46 -17.23 16.83
C GLU A 99 -39.63 -17.08 15.86
N GLN A 100 -40.51 -18.07 15.79
CA GLN A 100 -41.68 -18.03 14.94
C GLN A 100 -42.70 -16.97 15.41
N ARG A 101 -42.88 -16.78 16.72
CA ARG A 101 -43.69 -15.69 17.29
C ARG A 101 -43.10 -14.31 17.01
N VAL A 102 -41.78 -14.16 17.18
CA VAL A 102 -41.07 -12.91 16.88
C VAL A 102 -41.19 -12.59 15.38
N ARG A 103 -41.08 -13.60 14.51
CA ARG A 103 -41.20 -13.40 13.06
C ARG A 103 -42.62 -13.05 12.62
N SER A 104 -43.65 -13.64 13.25
CA SER A 104 -45.05 -13.38 12.90
C SER A 104 -45.60 -12.07 13.48
N LYS A 105 -45.07 -11.59 14.62
CA LYS A 105 -45.53 -10.37 15.30
C LYS A 105 -44.69 -9.12 15.06
N THR A 106 -43.58 -9.22 14.31
CA THR A 106 -42.71 -8.06 14.05
C THR A 106 -42.65 -7.76 12.55
N ARG A 107 -43.26 -6.64 12.13
CA ARG A 107 -43.12 -6.09 10.78
C ARG A 107 -41.71 -5.52 10.62
N ARG A 108 -40.86 -6.17 9.80
CA ARG A 108 -39.49 -5.71 9.52
C ARG A 108 -39.50 -4.73 8.35
N PHE A 109 -39.37 -3.44 8.64
CA PHE A 109 -38.98 -2.46 7.63
C PHE A 109 -37.49 -2.69 7.33
N ALA A 110 -37.20 -3.20 6.13
CA ALA A 110 -35.88 -3.44 5.56
C ALA A 110 -34.77 -3.71 6.61
N LYS A 111 -34.46 -4.99 6.87
CA LYS A 111 -33.17 -5.31 7.47
C LYS A 111 -32.11 -4.89 6.43
N GLY A 112 -31.53 -3.70 6.58
CA GLY A 112 -30.32 -3.32 5.84
C GLY A 112 -29.32 -4.46 5.93
N ARG A 113 -28.45 -4.61 4.91
CA ARG A 113 -27.46 -5.69 4.85
C ARG A 113 -26.87 -5.91 6.24
N SER A 114 -27.15 -7.06 6.85
CA SER A 114 -26.47 -7.48 8.08
C SER A 114 -25.08 -8.01 7.71
N GLN A 115 -24.34 -7.24 6.91
CA GLN A 115 -22.90 -7.31 6.99
C GLN A 115 -22.62 -6.65 8.32
N ALA A 116 -22.17 -7.43 9.32
CA ALA A 116 -21.40 -6.85 10.40
C ALA A 116 -20.44 -5.86 9.73
N GLU A 117 -20.42 -4.60 10.16
CA GLU A 117 -19.34 -3.69 9.82
C GLU A 117 -18.07 -4.51 10.01
N GLN A 118 -17.43 -4.86 8.89
CA GLN A 118 -16.13 -5.49 8.98
C GLN A 118 -15.32 -4.42 9.68
N LEU A 119 -15.02 -4.65 10.96
CA LEU A 119 -14.06 -3.88 11.72
C LEU A 119 -12.82 -3.84 10.83
N GLY A 120 -12.69 -2.73 10.10
CA GLY A 120 -11.68 -2.61 9.07
C GLY A 120 -10.36 -2.83 9.76
N THR A 121 -9.60 -3.83 9.33
CA THR A 121 -8.25 -4.04 9.84
C THR A 121 -7.54 -2.69 9.76
N PRO A 122 -6.96 -2.20 10.88
CA PRO A 122 -6.38 -0.87 10.89
C PRO A 122 -5.27 -0.79 9.86
N ASN A 123 -5.14 0.37 9.22
CA ASN A 123 -4.08 0.68 8.29
C ASN A 123 -2.72 0.48 9.00
N GLN A 124 -1.99 -0.58 8.64
CA GLN A 124 -0.71 -0.90 9.27
C GLN A 124 0.41 0.01 8.75
N PHE A 125 0.20 0.66 7.61
CA PHE A 125 1.12 1.64 7.05
C PHE A 125 1.07 2.98 7.80
N ALA A 126 -0.09 3.39 8.32
CA ALA A 126 -0.28 4.68 8.98
C ALA A 126 0.80 5.05 10.04
N PRO A 127 1.13 4.19 11.02
CA PRO A 127 2.13 4.53 12.04
C PRO A 127 3.57 4.61 11.50
N ILE A 128 3.85 4.02 10.34
CA ILE A 128 5.20 3.88 9.78
C ILE A 128 5.43 4.72 8.52
N ALA A 129 4.39 5.39 8.00
CA ALA A 129 4.43 6.14 6.74
C ALA A 129 5.59 7.14 6.65
N GLY A 130 5.90 7.82 7.75
CA GLY A 130 7.01 8.77 7.82
C GLY A 130 8.39 8.16 7.52
N HIS A 131 8.60 6.88 7.83
CA HIS A 131 9.86 6.17 7.54
C HIS A 131 10.06 5.86 6.06
N PHE A 132 8.98 5.80 5.28
CA PHE A 132 9.04 5.65 3.83
C PHE A 132 9.15 7.01 3.16
N PHE A 133 8.35 7.98 3.63
CA PHE A 133 8.14 9.26 2.95
C PHE A 133 9.28 10.26 3.12
N PHE A 134 9.67 10.59 4.36
CA PHE A 134 10.61 11.69 4.60
C PHE A 134 12.02 11.42 4.06
N PRO A 135 12.62 10.21 4.19
CA PRO A 135 13.94 9.95 3.63
C PRO A 135 13.99 10.11 2.12
N LEU A 136 12.91 9.75 1.41
CA LEU A 136 12.79 9.97 -0.04
C LEU A 136 12.70 11.47 -0.38
N LEU A 137 12.02 12.26 0.44
CA LEU A 137 11.83 13.68 0.19
C LEU A 137 13.03 14.56 0.60
N GLN A 138 13.91 14.11 1.49
CA GLN A 138 14.93 14.98 2.09
C GLN A 138 16.15 15.27 1.22
N ASN A 139 16.50 14.39 0.26
CA ASN A 139 17.78 14.46 -0.45
C ASN A 139 17.63 14.61 -1.98
N PHE A 140 16.45 14.97 -2.47
CA PHE A 140 16.17 15.02 -3.91
C PHE A 140 16.98 16.08 -4.66
N ASP A 141 17.45 17.10 -3.95
CA ASP A 141 18.20 18.26 -4.44
C ASP A 141 19.71 18.05 -4.43
N ARG A 142 20.18 16.88 -3.98
CA ARG A 142 21.61 16.55 -3.89
C ARG A 142 22.05 15.72 -5.10
N PRO A 143 22.72 16.33 -6.11
CA PRO A 143 23.23 15.57 -7.23
C PRO A 143 24.40 14.68 -6.78
N LEU A 144 24.45 13.46 -7.32
CA LEU A 144 25.63 12.60 -7.33
C LEU A 144 26.29 12.68 -8.70
N THR A 145 27.56 12.27 -8.79
CA THR A 145 28.36 12.32 -10.03
C THR A 145 27.67 11.70 -11.24
N THR A 146 26.83 10.68 -11.05
CA THR A 146 26.11 9.97 -12.12
C THR A 146 24.61 9.88 -11.87
N PHE A 147 24.06 10.71 -10.98
CA PHE A 147 22.65 10.69 -10.65
C PHE A 147 22.20 12.10 -10.25
N ASP A 148 21.46 12.75 -11.15
CA ASP A 148 20.97 14.11 -11.00
C ASP A 148 19.46 14.16 -11.28
N LEU A 149 18.67 14.08 -10.21
CA LEU A 149 17.21 14.11 -10.26
C LEU A 149 16.65 15.40 -10.87
N LEU A 150 17.31 16.54 -10.61
CA LEU A 150 16.84 17.85 -11.10
C LEU A 150 17.40 18.18 -12.49
N GLY A 151 18.49 17.51 -12.90
CA GLY A 151 19.16 17.66 -14.19
C GLY A 151 18.66 16.68 -15.26
N ASP A 152 19.35 15.56 -15.47
CA ASP A 152 19.05 14.66 -16.59
C ASP A 152 18.11 13.50 -16.23
N ASP A 153 18.01 13.14 -14.95
CA ASP A 153 17.28 11.95 -14.49
C ASP A 153 15.80 12.23 -14.17
N HIS A 154 15.15 13.06 -14.99
CA HIS A 154 13.76 13.49 -14.81
C HIS A 154 12.76 12.32 -14.79
N LEU A 155 13.07 11.22 -15.48
CA LEU A 155 12.25 10.01 -15.44
C LEU A 155 12.18 9.43 -14.01
N VAL A 156 13.34 9.34 -13.33
CA VAL A 156 13.41 8.86 -11.95
C VAL A 156 12.78 9.88 -11.00
N LEU A 157 12.97 11.18 -11.24
CA LEU A 157 12.27 12.23 -10.49
C LEU A 157 10.75 12.09 -10.61
N GLY A 158 10.22 11.90 -11.82
CA GLY A 158 8.79 11.70 -12.04
C GLY A 158 8.27 10.47 -11.29
N ARG A 159 9.03 9.36 -11.32
CA ARG A 159 8.68 8.16 -10.55
C ARG A 159 8.70 8.42 -9.05
N LEU A 160 9.72 9.13 -8.54
CA LEU A 160 9.83 9.53 -7.14
C LEU A 160 8.60 10.35 -6.70
N VAL A 161 8.20 11.34 -7.49
CA VAL A 161 7.03 12.18 -7.18
C VAL A 161 5.75 11.33 -7.13
N HIS A 162 5.56 10.43 -8.09
CA HIS A 162 4.42 9.49 -8.06
C HIS A 162 4.46 8.58 -6.84
N THR A 163 5.62 8.05 -6.46
CA THR A 163 5.77 7.24 -5.25
C THR A 163 5.43 8.05 -4.00
N LEU A 164 5.89 9.29 -3.88
CA LEU A 164 5.52 10.17 -2.77
C LEU A 164 4.01 10.41 -2.69
N ALA A 165 3.33 10.59 -3.83
CA ALA A 165 1.87 10.70 -3.88
C ALA A 165 1.18 9.41 -3.40
N ILE A 166 1.69 8.25 -3.81
CA ILE A 166 1.18 6.94 -3.38
C ILE A 166 1.35 6.75 -1.87
N LEU A 167 2.52 7.07 -1.33
CA LEU A 167 2.79 6.99 0.11
C LEU A 167 1.89 7.96 0.90
N MET A 168 1.65 9.16 0.39
CA MET A 168 0.72 10.13 0.99
C MET A 168 -0.71 9.58 1.00
N TYR A 169 -1.17 9.02 -0.11
CA TYR A 169 -2.49 8.41 -0.23
C TYR A 169 -2.67 7.23 0.73
N PHE A 170 -1.69 6.34 0.85
CA PHE A 170 -1.78 5.19 1.76
C PHE A 170 -1.59 5.57 3.24
N ALA A 171 -1.10 6.76 3.54
CA ALA A 171 -1.04 7.31 4.90
C ALA A 171 -2.38 7.92 5.39
N LEU A 172 -3.52 7.58 4.76
CA LEU A 172 -4.85 8.00 5.19
C LEU A 172 -5.07 7.77 6.69
N HIS A 173 -5.51 8.85 7.37
CA HIS A 173 -5.77 8.90 8.82
C HIS A 173 -4.55 8.71 9.74
N ALA A 174 -3.33 8.78 9.22
CA ALA A 174 -2.14 8.79 10.07
C ALA A 174 -1.97 10.13 10.78
N VAL A 175 -1.39 10.12 11.99
CA VAL A 175 -1.08 11.34 12.75
C VAL A 175 -0.04 12.21 12.02
N VAL A 176 0.82 11.58 11.21
CA VAL A 176 1.90 12.24 10.47
C VAL A 176 1.44 12.90 9.16
N THR A 177 0.21 12.64 8.71
CA THR A 177 -0.31 13.07 7.40
C THR A 177 -0.29 14.59 7.19
N PRO A 178 -0.65 15.45 8.17
CA PRO A 178 -0.55 16.90 7.98
C PRO A 178 0.89 17.38 7.73
N ALA A 179 1.87 16.78 8.42
CA ALA A 179 3.29 17.11 8.24
C ALA A 179 3.81 16.61 6.88
N MET A 180 3.42 15.40 6.45
CA MET A 180 3.73 14.87 5.12
C MET A 180 3.13 15.75 4.02
N GLY A 181 1.86 16.15 4.17
CA GLY A 181 1.16 17.00 3.21
C GLY A 181 1.81 18.38 3.06
N LYS A 182 2.20 19.01 4.18
CA LYS A 182 2.94 20.29 4.14
C LYS A 182 4.27 20.15 3.37
N ALA A 183 5.08 19.14 3.72
CA ALA A 183 6.36 18.92 3.06
C ALA A 183 6.19 18.58 1.57
N LEU A 184 5.17 17.80 1.22
CA LEU A 184 4.86 17.48 -0.17
C LEU A 184 4.40 18.72 -0.96
N LEU A 185 3.65 19.63 -0.34
CA LEU A 185 3.25 20.89 -0.98
C LEU A 185 4.43 21.82 -1.23
N GLU A 186 5.38 21.92 -0.30
CA GLU A 186 6.62 22.70 -0.49
C GLU A 186 7.44 22.14 -1.67
N PHE A 187 7.55 20.81 -1.76
CA PHE A 187 8.18 20.12 -2.88
C PHE A 187 7.44 20.35 -4.20
N VAL A 188 6.11 20.22 -4.20
CA VAL A 188 5.29 20.50 -5.39
C VAL A 188 5.47 21.93 -5.85
N TRP A 189 5.51 22.87 -4.91
CA TRP A 189 5.69 24.28 -5.20
C TRP A 189 7.04 24.54 -5.89
N ALA A 190 8.11 23.92 -5.42
CA ALA A 190 9.45 24.04 -6.00
C ALA A 190 9.49 23.55 -7.46
N LEU A 191 8.79 22.47 -7.78
CA LEU A 191 8.86 21.81 -9.09
C LEU A 191 7.68 22.11 -10.04
N ARG A 192 6.72 22.97 -9.65
CA ARG A 192 5.45 23.20 -10.37
C ARG A 192 5.57 23.54 -11.86
N PHE A 193 6.69 24.11 -12.30
CA PHE A 193 6.94 24.50 -13.68
C PHE A 193 8.00 23.66 -14.38
N HIS A 194 8.21 22.42 -13.90
CA HIS A 194 9.12 21.48 -14.53
C HIS A 194 8.78 21.27 -16.02
N THR A 195 9.80 21.16 -16.87
CA THR A 195 9.64 21.04 -18.33
C THR A 195 9.03 19.70 -18.73
N ASP A 196 9.47 18.63 -18.08
CA ASP A 196 9.00 17.27 -18.32
C ASP A 196 7.52 17.07 -17.94
N THR A 197 6.75 16.43 -18.83
CA THR A 197 5.32 16.16 -18.63
C THR A 197 5.08 15.10 -17.56
N TYR A 198 5.90 14.06 -17.49
CA TYR A 198 5.75 12.97 -16.53
C TYR A 198 5.94 13.49 -15.09
N VAL A 199 6.94 14.35 -14.86
CA VAL A 199 7.10 15.04 -13.57
C VAL A 199 5.87 15.85 -13.21
N ARG A 200 5.34 16.67 -14.13
CA ARG A 200 4.14 17.49 -13.89
C ARG A 200 2.90 16.65 -13.55
N HIS A 201 2.72 15.50 -14.22
CA HIS A 201 1.67 14.54 -13.87
C HIS A 201 1.84 13.98 -12.46
N GLY A 202 3.08 13.66 -12.06
CA GLY A 202 3.40 13.28 -10.69
C GLY A 202 3.01 14.35 -9.68
N LEU A 203 3.33 15.62 -9.95
CA LEU A 203 3.01 16.73 -9.05
C LEU A 203 1.50 16.92 -8.88
N LEU A 204 0.72 16.79 -9.95
CA LEU A 204 -0.75 16.81 -9.89
C LEU A 204 -1.30 15.63 -9.07
N SER A 205 -0.73 14.43 -9.25
CA SER A 205 -1.05 13.26 -8.43
C SER A 205 -0.77 13.51 -6.95
N SER A 206 0.34 14.17 -6.63
CA SER A 206 0.69 14.57 -5.26
C SER A 206 -0.35 15.50 -4.66
N VAL A 207 -0.74 16.57 -5.37
CA VAL A 207 -1.79 17.49 -4.89
C VAL A 207 -3.10 16.74 -4.65
N SER A 208 -3.52 15.89 -5.58
CA SER A 208 -4.73 15.07 -5.40
C SER A 208 -4.62 14.16 -4.18
N SER A 209 -3.49 13.47 -3.98
CA SER A 209 -3.27 12.61 -2.82
C SER A 209 -3.35 13.36 -1.50
N ILE A 210 -2.84 14.61 -1.44
CA ILE A 210 -2.89 15.47 -0.25
C ILE A 210 -4.35 15.84 0.07
N LEU A 211 -5.10 16.28 -0.93
CA LEU A 211 -6.51 16.66 -0.77
C LEU A 211 -7.38 15.48 -0.30
N LEU A 212 -7.05 14.26 -0.72
CA LEU A 212 -7.78 13.06 -0.32
C LEU A 212 -7.39 12.54 1.08
N SER A 213 -6.17 12.84 1.55
CA SER A 213 -5.61 12.23 2.76
C SER A 213 -5.53 13.14 3.98
N VAL A 214 -5.43 14.46 3.78
CA VAL A 214 -5.41 15.44 4.86
C VAL A 214 -6.86 15.82 5.22
N PRO A 215 -7.32 15.54 6.44
CA PRO A 215 -8.65 15.97 6.88
C PRO A 215 -8.74 17.51 6.95
N ALA A 216 -9.92 18.04 6.66
CA ALA A 216 -10.23 19.48 6.67
C ALA A 216 -10.22 20.08 8.08
#